data_AF-A0A838JXZ7-F1
#
_entry.id   AF-A0A838JXZ7-F1
#
_cell.length_a   1.000
_cell.length_b   1.000
_cell.length_c   1.000
_cell.angle_alpha   90.00
_cell.angle_beta   90.00
_cell.angle_gamma   90.00
#
_symmetry.space_group_name_H-M   'P 1'
#
loop_
_entity.id
_entity.type
_entity.pdbx_description
1 polymer ?
#
loop_
_entity_poly.entity_id
_entity_poly.type
_entity_poly.pdbx_seq_one_letter_code
_entity_poly.pdbx_strand_id
1 'polypeptide(L)' 'SPPFAFAVIEGQVEIAAADPDLLYWATRIGGRYMGSDRADEYGRRNAVEDELLVRVTPRKIVAFKNLSD' A
#
# COMPACT_ATOMS: atom_id res chain seq x y z
N SER A 1 -17.06 -20.38 13.28
CA SER A 1 -16.05 -19.31 13.29
C SER A 1 -16.72 -17.97 13.06
N PRO A 2 -16.23 -16.82 13.58
CA PRO A 2 -16.84 -15.52 13.26
C PRO A 2 -16.73 -15.24 11.75
N PRO A 3 -17.73 -14.59 11.13
CA PRO A 3 -17.68 -14.27 9.70
C PRO A 3 -16.52 -13.34 9.35
N PHE A 4 -15.90 -13.55 8.20
CA PHE A 4 -14.83 -12.69 7.68
C PHE A 4 -15.21 -12.07 6.33
N ALA A 5 -14.42 -11.07 5.93
CA ALA A 5 -14.52 -10.39 4.64
C ALA A 5 -13.13 -10.28 4.01
N PHE A 6 -13.08 -10.33 2.68
CA PHE A 6 -11.83 -10.13 1.93
C PHE A 6 -12.11 -9.50 0.57
N ALA A 7 -11.07 -8.90 0.00
CA ALA A 7 -11.05 -8.47 -1.39
C ALA A 7 -9.76 -8.97 -2.06
N VAL A 8 -9.88 -9.40 -3.31
CA VAL A 8 -8.78 -9.74 -4.20
C VAL A 8 -8.78 -8.72 -5.33
N ILE A 9 -7.62 -8.10 -5.54
CA ILE A 9 -7.39 -7.15 -6.63
C ILE A 9 -6.30 -7.72 -7.51
N GLU A 10 -6.62 -7.96 -8.78
CA GLU A 10 -5.67 -8.39 -9.81
C GLU A 10 -5.49 -7.21 -10.79
N GLY A 11 -4.25 -6.93 -11.21
CA GLY A 11 -3.97 -5.78 -12.04
C GLY A 11 -2.56 -5.78 -12.63
N GLN A 12 -2.34 -4.85 -13.57
CA GLN A 12 -1.02 -4.60 -14.14
C GLN A 12 -0.19 -3.75 -13.17
N VAL A 13 1.09 -4.09 -13.04
CA VAL A 13 2.04 -3.39 -12.16
C VAL A 13 2.95 -2.47 -12.96
N GLU A 14 3.18 -1.28 -12.43
CA GLU A 14 4.26 -0.37 -12.85
C GLU A 14 5.22 -0.15 -11.67
N ILE A 15 6.51 -0.18 -11.98
CA ILE A 15 7.62 0.05 -11.03
C ILE A 15 8.67 0.88 -11.77
N ALA A 16 9.20 1.91 -11.11
CA ALA A 16 10.33 2.69 -11.59
C ALA A 16 11.41 2.75 -10.52
N ALA A 17 12.68 2.64 -10.93
CA ALA A 17 13.79 2.97 -10.06
C ALA A 17 13.75 4.48 -9.79
N ALA A 18 13.99 4.88 -8.53
CA ALA A 18 13.93 6.28 -8.10
C ALA A 18 12.63 7.01 -8.49
N ASP A 19 11.47 6.39 -8.23
CA ASP A 19 10.15 7.02 -8.46
C ASP A 19 10.07 8.37 -7.70
N PRO A 20 9.74 9.48 -8.37
CA PRO A 20 9.74 10.81 -7.75
C PRO A 20 8.68 10.95 -6.63
N ASP A 21 7.65 10.10 -6.61
CA ASP A 21 6.62 10.12 -5.58
C ASP A 21 6.94 9.18 -4.41
N LEU A 22 8.09 8.48 -4.41
CA LEU A 22 8.43 7.50 -3.37
C LEU A 22 8.33 8.10 -1.96
N LEU A 23 8.91 9.29 -1.75
CA LEU A 23 8.83 9.99 -0.46
C LEU A 23 7.38 10.35 -0.09
N TYR A 24 6.60 10.83 -1.06
CA TYR A 24 5.20 11.18 -0.82
C TYR A 24 4.39 9.97 -0.34
N TRP A 25 4.51 8.83 -1.02
CA TRP A 25 3.77 7.62 -0.64
C TRP A 25 4.31 6.97 0.63
N ALA A 26 5.64 6.93 0.83
CA ALA A 26 6.25 6.46 2.06
C ALA A 26 5.76 7.25 3.29
N THR A 27 5.69 8.58 3.20
CA THR A 27 5.18 9.44 4.28
C THR A 27 3.70 9.15 4.57
N ARG A 28 2.87 9.04 3.53
CA ARG A 28 1.44 8.76 3.70
C ARG A 28 1.16 7.38 4.30
N ILE A 29 1.88 6.37 3.85
CA ILE A 29 1.75 4.99 4.37
C ILE A 29 2.28 4.93 5.79
N GLY A 30 3.46 5.50 6.05
CA GLY A 30 4.04 5.62 7.39
C GLY A 30 3.08 6.27 8.37
N GLY A 31 2.51 7.43 8.01
CA GLY A 31 1.53 8.13 8.85
C GLY A 31 0.24 7.33 9.10
N ARG A 32 -0.22 6.54 8.12
CA ARG A 32 -1.40 5.68 8.27
C ARG A 32 -1.23 4.63 9.37
N TYR A 33 -0.03 4.05 9.49
CA TYR A 33 0.23 2.95 10.43
C TYR A 33 0.88 3.39 11.73
N MET A 34 1.68 4.46 11.71
CA MET A 34 2.48 4.92 12.85
C MET A 34 1.91 6.17 13.54
N GLY A 35 0.86 6.78 12.96
CA GLY A 35 0.28 8.04 13.40
C GLY A 35 0.85 9.25 12.66
N SER A 36 0.06 10.34 12.60
CA SER A 36 0.41 11.58 11.88
C SER A 36 1.75 12.16 12.32
N ASP A 37 2.02 12.12 13.62
CA ASP A 37 3.18 12.78 14.24
C ASP A 37 4.50 12.11 13.84
N ARG A 38 4.43 10.86 13.32
CA ARG A 38 5.58 10.08 12.86
C ARG A 38 5.62 9.92 11.34
N ALA A 39 4.72 10.58 10.59
CA ALA A 39 4.64 10.42 9.15
C ALA A 39 5.96 10.78 8.45
N ASP A 40 6.58 11.90 8.81
CA ASP A 40 7.85 12.36 8.22
C ASP A 40 9.04 11.46 8.56
N GLU A 41 9.10 10.97 9.82
CA GLU A 41 10.12 10.02 10.28
C GLU A 41 10.08 8.75 9.41
N TYR A 42 8.89 8.16 9.24
CA TYR A 42 8.72 6.93 8.47
C TYR A 42 8.78 7.17 6.96
N GLY A 43 8.41 8.36 6.49
CA GLY A 43 8.57 8.74 5.10
C GLY A 43 10.02 8.72 4.68
N ARG A 44 10.88 9.44 5.40
CA ARG A 44 12.33 9.50 5.10
C ARG A 44 13.02 8.16 5.29
N ARG A 45 12.59 7.35 6.27
CA ARG A 45 13.15 6.02 6.53
C ARG A 45 12.87 5.03 5.39
N ASN A 46 11.71 5.12 4.74
CA ASN A 46 11.26 4.15 3.72
C ASN A 46 11.32 4.70 2.29
N ALA A 47 11.97 5.86 2.08
CA ALA A 47 12.19 6.45 0.76
C ALA A 47 13.68 6.51 0.43
N VAL A 48 14.35 5.37 0.58
CA VAL A 48 15.78 5.18 0.27
C VAL A 48 15.95 4.59 -1.13
N GLU A 49 17.16 4.65 -1.68
CA GLU A 49 17.46 4.30 -3.09
C GLU A 49 17.00 2.89 -3.50
N ASP A 50 17.07 1.92 -2.59
CA ASP A 50 16.70 0.52 -2.87
C ASP A 50 15.20 0.22 -2.68
N GLU A 51 14.41 1.18 -2.20
CA GLU A 51 12.97 1.01 -2.01
C GLU A 51 12.20 1.30 -3.30
N LEU A 52 11.13 0.53 -3.52
CA LEU A 52 10.32 0.60 -4.75
C LEU A 52 8.89 1.01 -4.45
N LEU A 53 8.39 1.98 -5.22
CA LEU A 53 6.98 2.26 -5.28
C LEU A 53 6.32 1.39 -6.36
N VAL A 54 5.38 0.54 -5.93
CA VAL A 54 4.63 -0.37 -6.81
C VAL A 54 3.23 0.18 -7.04
N ARG A 55 2.86 0.41 -8.30
CA ARG A 55 1.54 0.91 -8.70
C ARG A 55 0.75 -0.18 -9.42
N VAL A 56 -0.42 -0.52 -8.90
CA VAL A 56 -1.30 -1.50 -9.51
C VAL A 56 -2.45 -0.78 -10.21
N THR A 57 -2.61 -1.00 -11.51
CA THR A 57 -3.83 -0.65 -12.25
C THR A 57 -4.79 -1.84 -12.20
N PRO A 58 -5.90 -1.79 -11.43
CA PRO A 58 -6.80 -2.91 -11.27
C PRO A 58 -7.44 -3.31 -12.61
N ARG A 59 -7.49 -4.61 -12.89
CA ARG A 59 -8.19 -5.20 -14.05
C ARG A 59 -9.35 -6.08 -13.61
N LYS A 60 -9.27 -6.64 -12.40
CA LYS A 60 -10.32 -7.46 -11.80
C LYS A 60 -10.31 -7.26 -10.28
N ILE A 61 -11.51 -7.10 -9.72
CA ILE A 61 -11.72 -6.95 -8.29
C ILE A 61 -12.82 -7.92 -7.88
N VAL A 62 -12.55 -8.76 -6.89
CA VAL A 62 -13.53 -9.67 -6.30
C VAL A 62 -13.57 -9.40 -4.80
N ALA A 63 -14.76 -9.18 -4.24
CA ALA A 63 -14.92 -8.92 -2.82
C ALA A 63 -16.04 -9.79 -2.23
N PHE A 64 -15.76 -10.40 -1.08
CA PHE A 64 -16.72 -11.20 -0.33
C PHE A 64 -16.80 -10.69 1.10
N LYS A 65 -17.99 -10.82 1.69
CA LYS A 65 -18.25 -10.53 3.11
C LYS A 65 -19.14 -11.62 3.70
N ASN A 66 -19.15 -11.71 5.01
CA ASN A 66 -19.96 -12.67 5.76
C ASN A 66 -19.65 -14.14 5.42
N LEU A 67 -18.38 -14.46 5.13
CA LEU A 67 -17.97 -15.84 4.89
C LEU A 67 -17.68 -16.56 6.21
N SER A 68 -18.36 -17.67 6.41
CA SER A 68 -18.11 -18.73 7.40
C SER A 68 -18.96 -19.93 6.97
N ASP A 69 -18.65 -21.13 7.45
CA ASP A 69 -19.56 -22.28 7.34
C ASP A 69 -20.91 -22.01 8.03
#